data_AF-A0A4Y3KKV5-F1
#
_entry.id   AF-A0A4Y3KKV5-F1
#
_cell.length_a   1.000
_cell.length_b   1.000
_cell.length_c   1.000
_cell.angle_alpha   90.00
_cell.angle_beta   90.00
_cell.angle_gamma   90.00
#
_symmetry.space_group_name_H-M   'P 1'
#
loop_
_entity.id
_entity.type
_entity.pdbx_description
1 polymer ?
#
loop_
_entity_poly.entity_id
_entity_poly.type
_entity_poly.pdbx_seq_one_letter_code
_entity_poly.pdbx_strand_id
1 'polypeptide(L)' 'MAGTAFGRKVAESATEVRYAFGETPVADEGVLVIPFEDLDAWYVEGTQDRPISAQWALVKVLRLHRREGAWPERAAFYS' A
#
# COMPACT_ATOMS: atom_id res chain seq x y z
N MET A 1 -5.41 -12.87 -14.08
CA MET A 1 -5.28 -11.42 -14.37
C MET A 1 -3.83 -11.09 -14.07
N ALA A 2 -3.03 -10.84 -15.09
CA ALA A 2 -1.65 -10.39 -14.88
C ALA A 2 -1.70 -8.90 -14.57
N GLY A 3 -1.01 -8.49 -13.53
CA GLY A 3 -1.09 -7.13 -13.06
C GLY A 3 0.04 -6.83 -12.10
N THR A 4 0.61 -5.65 -12.24
CA THR A 4 1.74 -5.20 -11.44
C THR A 4 1.22 -4.15 -10.48
N ALA A 5 1.58 -4.26 -9.21
CA ALA A 5 1.32 -3.21 -8.23
C ALA A 5 2.59 -2.96 -7.43
N PHE A 6 2.86 -1.69 -7.21
CA PHE A 6 3.96 -1.21 -6.41
C PHE A 6 3.41 -0.42 -5.24
N GLY A 7 4.09 -0.50 -4.09
CA GLY A 7 3.84 0.31 -2.91
C GLY A 7 5.19 0.76 -2.35
N ARG A 8 5.43 2.07 -2.26
CA ARG A 8 6.60 2.65 -1.59
C ARG A 8 6.15 3.44 -0.38
N LYS A 9 6.74 3.15 0.78
CA LYS A 9 6.42 3.90 1.99
C LYS A 9 6.85 5.36 1.80
N VAL A 10 5.91 6.27 2.05
CA VAL A 10 6.16 7.72 1.96
C VAL A 10 6.14 8.37 3.33
N ALA A 11 5.38 7.83 4.27
CA ALA A 11 5.36 8.27 5.66
C ALA A 11 4.94 7.14 6.57
N GLU A 12 5.41 7.18 7.81
CA GLU A 12 4.98 6.32 8.90
C GLU A 12 4.81 7.22 10.13
N SER A 13 3.64 7.15 10.76
CA SER A 13 3.32 7.89 11.97
C SER A 13 3.05 6.90 13.12
N ALA A 14 2.61 7.41 14.27
CA ALA A 14 2.19 6.55 15.38
C ALA A 14 0.86 5.83 15.13
N THR A 15 0.04 6.30 14.18
CA THR A 15 -1.34 5.84 13.98
C THR A 15 -1.57 5.19 12.62
N GLU A 16 -0.71 5.45 11.64
CA GLU A 16 -0.88 4.98 10.28
C GLU A 16 0.44 4.91 9.51
N VAL A 17 0.43 4.15 8.43
CA VAL A 17 1.49 4.15 7.42
C VAL A 17 0.91 4.53 6.07
N ARG A 18 1.70 5.26 5.29
CA ARG A 18 1.32 5.77 3.97
C ARG A 18 2.24 5.21 2.91
N TYR A 19 1.64 4.74 1.82
CA TYR A 19 2.33 4.17 0.67
C TYR A 19 1.91 4.88 -0.61
N ALA A 20 2.85 5.45 -1.36
CA ALA A 20 2.60 5.75 -2.77
C ALA A 20 2.43 4.42 -3.51
N PHE A 21 1.35 4.27 -4.27
CA PHE A 21 1.09 3.07 -5.06
C PHE A 21 0.93 3.37 -6.53
N GLY A 22 1.12 2.35 -7.37
CA GLY A 22 0.83 2.40 -8.80
C GLY A 22 1.25 1.12 -9.51
N GLU A 23 0.99 1.04 -10.81
CA GLU A 23 1.38 -0.10 -11.64
C GLU A 23 2.89 -0.22 -11.85
N THR A 24 3.63 0.88 -11.69
CA THR A 24 5.09 0.90 -11.83
C THR A 24 5.75 1.68 -10.69
N PRO A 25 7.04 1.46 -10.39
CA PRO A 25 7.75 2.21 -9.35
C PRO A 25 7.96 3.71 -9.63
N VAL A 26 7.62 4.16 -10.84
CA VAL A 26 7.86 5.54 -11.32
C VAL A 26 6.56 6.31 -11.58
N ALA A 27 5.42 5.62 -11.66
CA ALA A 27 4.12 6.23 -11.85
C ALA A 27 3.27 6.00 -10.60
N ASP A 28 3.32 6.98 -9.69
CA ASP A 28 2.47 6.99 -8.50
C ASP A 28 1.03 7.38 -8.94
N GLU A 29 0.07 6.49 -8.71
CA GLU A 29 -1.37 6.68 -8.97
C GLU A 29 -2.10 7.33 -7.78
N GLY A 30 -1.52 7.24 -6.58
CA GLY A 30 -2.08 7.82 -5.37
C GLY A 30 -1.35 7.39 -4.10
N VAL A 31 -1.89 7.77 -2.96
CA VAL A 31 -1.36 7.41 -1.63
C VAL A 31 -2.34 6.51 -0.90
N LEU A 32 -1.96 5.27 -0.68
CA LEU A 32 -2.63 4.30 0.17
C LEU A 32 -2.31 4.63 1.64
N VAL A 33 -3.34 4.81 2.46
CA VAL A 33 -3.22 5.03 3.90
C VAL A 33 -3.75 3.81 4.63
N ILE A 34 -2.96 3.27 5.56
CA ILE A 34 -3.28 2.08 6.35
C ILE A 34 -3.25 2.45 7.84
N PRO A 35 -4.41 2.60 8.50
CA PRO A 35 -4.50 2.81 9.93
C PRO A 35 -4.03 1.58 10.71
N PHE A 36 -3.32 1.76 11.82
CA PHE A 36 -2.81 0.65 12.64
C PHE A 36 -3.89 0.02 13.52
N GLU A 37 -4.88 0.80 13.94
CA GLU A 37 -5.99 0.32 14.78
C GLU A 37 -6.94 -0.60 14.00
N ASP A 38 -7.17 -0.29 12.72
CA ASP A 38 -8.00 -1.07 11.81
C ASP A 38 -7.40 -1.09 10.40
N LEU A 39 -6.77 -2.22 10.06
CA LEU A 39 -6.12 -2.43 8.76
C LEU A 39 -7.14 -2.49 7.60
N ASP A 40 -8.40 -2.85 7.88
CA ASP A 40 -9.46 -2.94 6.87
C ASP A 40 -10.10 -1.57 6.57
N ALA A 41 -9.86 -0.58 7.44
CA ALA A 41 -10.26 0.83 7.27
C ALA A 41 -9.34 1.62 6.33
N TRP A 42 -8.45 0.96 5.59
CA TRP A 42 -7.57 1.60 4.61
C TRP A 42 -8.35 2.42 3.57
N TYR A 43 -7.69 3.45 3.03
CA TYR A 43 -8.26 4.32 2.00
C TYR A 43 -7.16 4.89 1.10
N VAL A 44 -7.55 5.53 0.00
CA VAL A 44 -6.64 6.29 -0.85
C VAL A 44 -6.86 7.78 -0.61
N GLU A 45 -5.79 8.51 -0.34
CA GLU A 45 -5.84 9.96 -0.08
C GLU A 45 -6.45 10.71 -1.29
N GLY A 46 -7.42 11.58 -1.01
CA GLY A 46 -8.07 12.41 -2.04
C GLY A 46 -9.15 11.71 -2.87
N THR A 47 -9.47 10.44 -2.60
CA THR A 47 -10.58 9.74 -3.28
C THR A 47 -11.34 8.81 -2.32
N GLN A 48 -12.61 8.54 -2.65
CA GLN A 48 -13.40 7.48 -2.01
C GLN A 48 -13.25 6.13 -2.74
N ASP A 49 -12.60 6.12 -3.90
CA ASP A 49 -12.38 4.93 -4.69
C ASP A 49 -11.33 4.02 -4.05
N ARG A 50 -11.51 2.71 -4.24
CA ARG A 50 -10.59 1.66 -3.82
C ARG A 50 -10.06 0.94 -5.08
N PRO A 51 -9.09 1.53 -5.80
CA PRO A 51 -8.58 0.93 -7.03
C PRO A 51 -7.88 -0.41 -6.74
N ILE A 52 -7.93 -1.31 -7.72
CA ILE A 52 -7.38 -2.68 -7.60
C ILE A 52 -5.86 -2.63 -7.34
N SER A 53 -5.14 -1.67 -7.96
CA SER A 53 -3.71 -1.46 -7.75
C SER A 53 -3.38 -1.17 -6.28
N ALA A 54 -4.16 -0.31 -5.61
CA ALA A 54 -4.02 -0.04 -4.17
C ALA A 54 -4.31 -1.28 -3.31
N GLN A 55 -5.36 -2.05 -3.66
CA GLN A 55 -5.69 -3.28 -2.93
C GLN A 55 -4.57 -4.32 -3.02
N TRP A 56 -3.93 -4.47 -4.18
CA TRP A 56 -2.78 -5.36 -4.34
C TRP A 56 -1.55 -4.88 -3.57
N ALA A 57 -1.29 -3.57 -3.58
CA ALA A 57 -0.23 -2.98 -2.77
C ALA A 57 -0.47 -3.26 -1.28
N LEU A 58 -1.69 -3.04 -0.77
CA LEU A 58 -2.09 -3.35 0.60
C LEU A 58 -1.81 -4.81 0.97
N VAL A 59 -2.33 -5.76 0.20
CA VAL A 59 -2.17 -7.20 0.49
C VAL A 59 -0.68 -7.57 0.61
N LYS A 60 0.16 -6.99 -0.25
CA LYS A 60 1.60 -7.27 -0.24
C LYS A 60 2.29 -6.64 0.97
N VAL A 61 1.99 -5.37 1.26
CA VAL A 61 2.53 -4.65 2.42
C VAL A 61 2.17 -5.40 3.70
N LEU A 62 0.90 -5.79 3.88
CA LEU A 62 0.45 -6.54 5.06
C LEU A 62 1.14 -7.90 5.18
N ARG A 63 1.35 -8.60 4.07
CA ARG A 63 2.06 -9.89 4.07
C ARG A 63 3.53 -9.75 4.48
N LEU A 64 4.21 -8.71 3.99
CA LEU A 64 5.60 -8.43 4.38
C LEU A 64 5.69 -7.97 5.83
N HIS A 65 4.80 -7.08 6.26
CA HIS A 65 4.70 -6.64 7.64
C HIS A 65 4.53 -7.81 8.61
N ARG A 66 3.60 -8.74 8.32
CA ARG A 66 3.41 -9.96 9.13
C ARG A 66 4.65 -10.88 9.16
N ARG A 67 5.47 -10.86 8.12
CA ARG A 67 6.68 -11.69 8.02
C ARG A 67 7.87 -11.08 8.74
N GLU A 68 8.03 -9.76 8.63
CA GLU A 68 9.23 -9.03 9.07
C GLU A 68 9.02 -8.31 10.41
N GLY A 69 7.78 -8.11 10.84
CA GLY A 69 7.43 -7.36 12.04
C GLY A 69 7.53 -5.83 11.89
N ALA A 70 8.05 -5.35 10.75
CA ALA A 70 8.20 -3.93 10.44
C ALA A 70 7.45 -3.57 9.15
N TRP A 71 7.08 -2.30 8.97
CA TRP A 71 6.45 -1.83 7.74
C TRP A 71 7.50 -1.71 6.62
N PRO A 72 7.35 -2.45 5.51
CA PRO A 72 8.37 -2.50 4.47
C PRO A 72 8.53 -1.16 3.77
N GLU A 73 9.75 -0.77 3.43
CA GLU A 73 10.01 0.44 2.63
C GLU A 73 9.44 0.33 1.21
N ARG A 74 9.44 -0.89 0.65
CA ARG A 74 8.93 -1.19 -0.70
C ARG A 74 8.20 -2.53 -0.72
N ALA A 75 7.09 -2.56 -1.44
CA ALA A 75 6.30 -3.73 -1.75
C ALA A 75 6.09 -3.77 -3.26
N ALA A 76 6.57 -4.83 -3.92
CA ALA A 76 6.32 -5.06 -5.34
C ALA A 76 5.50 -6.34 -5.52
N PHE A 77 4.51 -6.28 -6.40
CA PHE A 77 3.66 -7.36 -6.83
C PHE A 77 3.78 -7.52 -8.35
N TYR A 78 4.00 -8.76 -8.78
CA TYR A 78 3.96 -9.17 -10.18
C TYR A 78 3.14 -10.46 -10.21
N SER A 79 1.98 -10.43 -10.87
CA SER A 79 1.14 -11.61 -11.14
C SER A 79 1.04 -11.88 -12.63
#